data_AF-A0A958YVT1-F1
#
_entry.id   AF-A0A958YVT1-F1
#
_cell.length_a   1.000
_cell.length_b   1.000
_cell.length_c   1.000
_cell.angle_alpha   90.00
_cell.angle_beta   90.00
_cell.angle_gamma   90.00
#
_symmetry.space_group_name_H-M   'P 1'
#
loop_
_entity.id
_entity.type
_entity.pdbx_description
1 polymer ?
#
loop_
_entity_poly.entity_id
_entity_poly.type
_entity_poly.pdbx_seq_one_letter_code
_entity_poly.pdbx_strand_id
1 'polypeptide(L)'
;MKISFLILLLSIPLLTFSQKDKYNYSYRLNLPDRSSFYFVETESVDFDETNNSTQSIEIRIVDEDNIPIYYIQPTIINSNGEKIKLTPNDDGIIKTDLAYDNYQFSIEHPTFSSFDKFISLSMRTKHLTIVLGKSYKLVIPWIHSKRPLTDKELIELTRQISNGNENPKLIKKGVCYLTYEI
;
A
#
# COMPACT_ATOMS: atom_id res chain seq x y z
N MET A 1 -16.21 47.81 17.48
CA MET A 1 -15.71 46.56 16.86
C MET A 1 -16.88 45.68 16.40
N LYS A 2 -17.68 46.17 15.46
CA LYS A 2 -18.88 45.51 14.95
C LYS A 2 -18.89 45.74 13.43
N ILE A 3 -19.36 44.74 12.67
CA ILE A 3 -19.61 44.72 11.21
C ILE A 3 -18.50 44.06 10.36
N SER A 4 -17.20 44.33 10.58
CA SER A 4 -16.16 43.82 9.65
C SER A 4 -15.91 42.30 9.71
N PHE A 5 -16.20 41.63 10.83
CA PHE A 5 -15.99 40.18 10.97
C PHE A 5 -17.14 39.32 10.42
N LEU A 6 -18.33 39.91 10.22
CA LEU A 6 -19.50 39.18 9.73
C LEU A 6 -19.45 38.96 8.20
N ILE A 7 -18.80 39.88 7.46
CA ILE A 7 -18.69 39.82 6.00
C ILE A 7 -17.72 38.71 5.57
N LEU A 8 -16.69 38.40 6.37
CA LEU A 8 -15.72 37.36 6.06
C LEU A 8 -16.27 35.93 6.24
N LEU A 9 -17.23 35.74 7.15
CA LEU A 9 -17.89 34.43 7.36
C LEU A 9 -19.00 34.14 6.35
N LEU A 10 -19.63 35.18 5.78
CA LEU A 10 -20.66 35.01 4.74
C LEU A 10 -20.10 34.73 3.34
N SER A 11 -18.80 34.91 3.11
CA SER A 11 -18.16 34.59 1.82
C SER A 11 -17.70 33.14 1.66
N ILE A 12 -17.84 32.28 2.67
CA ILE A 12 -17.23 30.94 2.65
C ILE A 12 -18.13 29.80 2.10
N PRO A 13 -19.48 29.88 1.93
CA PRO A 13 -20.20 28.74 1.36
C PRO A 13 -20.46 28.80 -0.17
N LEU A 14 -20.03 29.85 -0.89
CA LEU A 14 -20.37 29.99 -2.32
C LEU A 14 -19.40 29.30 -3.30
N LEU A 15 -18.18 28.97 -2.86
CA LEU A 15 -17.20 28.31 -3.76
C LEU A 15 -17.44 26.80 -3.92
N THR A 16 -18.16 26.16 -3.01
CA THR A 16 -18.46 24.72 -3.11
C THR A 16 -19.66 24.41 -4.01
N PHE A 17 -20.60 25.36 -4.19
CA PHE A 17 -21.76 25.16 -5.05
C PHE A 17 -21.47 25.35 -6.55
N SER A 18 -20.55 26.25 -6.93
CA SER A 18 -20.27 26.55 -8.35
C SER A 18 -19.57 25.41 -9.12
N GLN A 19 -18.89 24.48 -8.45
CA GLN A 19 -18.32 23.32 -9.13
C GLN A 19 -19.36 22.27 -9.53
N LYS A 20 -20.49 22.18 -8.83
CA LYS A 20 -21.50 21.13 -9.05
C LYS A 20 -22.18 21.27 -10.42
N ASP A 21 -22.41 22.50 -10.89
CA ASP A 21 -23.02 22.78 -12.19
C ASP A 21 -22.08 22.50 -13.39
N LYS A 22 -20.77 22.35 -13.14
CA LYS A 22 -19.78 22.14 -14.18
C LYS A 22 -19.52 20.66 -14.48
N TYR A 23 -19.82 19.75 -13.54
CA TYR A 23 -19.50 18.33 -13.63
C TYR A 23 -20.75 17.49 -13.39
N ASN A 24 -21.52 17.27 -14.47
CA ASN A 24 -22.86 16.66 -14.41
C ASN A 24 -22.84 15.12 -14.45
N TYR A 25 -21.68 14.50 -14.59
CA TYR A 25 -21.53 13.05 -14.69
C TYR A 25 -20.69 12.53 -13.52
N SER A 26 -21.12 11.46 -12.87
CA SER A 26 -20.41 10.86 -11.75
C SER A 26 -20.24 9.36 -11.94
N TYR A 27 -19.05 8.85 -11.61
CA TYR A 27 -18.69 7.44 -11.73
C TYR A 27 -18.03 6.97 -10.44
N ARG A 28 -18.38 5.76 -10.00
CA ARG A 28 -17.70 5.08 -8.89
C ARG A 28 -16.76 4.04 -9.47
N LEU A 29 -15.48 4.10 -9.11
CA LEU A 29 -14.49 3.15 -9.59
C LEU A 29 -14.29 2.01 -8.61
N ASN A 30 -14.08 0.81 -9.14
CA ASN A 30 -13.50 -0.29 -8.40
C ASN A 30 -12.02 -0.39 -8.80
N LEU A 31 -11.11 -0.12 -7.85
CA LEU A 31 -9.68 -0.19 -8.11
C LEU A 31 -9.17 -1.60 -7.80
N PRO A 32 -8.48 -2.29 -8.72
CA PRO A 32 -7.83 -3.55 -8.41
C PRO A 32 -6.69 -3.36 -7.40
N ASP A 33 -6.61 -4.27 -6.43
CA ASP A 33 -5.47 -4.44 -5.53
C ASP A 33 -4.16 -4.54 -6.31
N ARG A 34 -3.10 -3.91 -5.80
CA ARG A 34 -1.75 -4.13 -6.31
C ARG A 34 -1.14 -5.35 -5.68
N SER A 35 -0.37 -6.11 -6.45
CA SER A 35 0.29 -7.30 -5.93
C SER A 35 1.43 -6.93 -4.97
N SER A 36 1.45 -7.59 -3.80
CA SER A 36 2.60 -7.60 -2.89
C SER A 36 3.66 -8.59 -3.39
N PHE A 37 4.94 -8.31 -3.13
CA PHE A 37 6.05 -9.15 -3.54
C PHE A 37 7.20 -9.12 -2.52
N TYR A 38 8.24 -9.91 -2.74
CA TYR A 38 9.40 -9.97 -1.86
C TYR A 38 10.68 -10.20 -2.64
N PHE A 39 11.81 -9.91 -2.01
CA PHE A 39 13.14 -10.30 -2.47
C PHE A 39 14.02 -10.69 -1.29
N VAL A 40 14.92 -11.63 -1.53
CA VAL A 40 15.84 -12.19 -0.54
C VAL A 40 17.25 -11.83 -0.95
N GLU A 41 17.98 -11.17 -0.05
CA GLU A 41 19.40 -10.91 -0.21
C GLU A 41 20.20 -11.99 0.53
N THR A 42 21.15 -12.57 -0.19
CA THR A 42 22.01 -13.64 0.32
C THR A 42 23.46 -13.22 0.26
N GLU A 43 24.22 -13.45 1.33
CA GLU A 43 25.67 -13.21 1.34
C GLU A 43 26.45 -14.46 0.93
N SER A 44 27.54 -14.24 0.18
CA SER A 44 28.56 -15.25 -0.05
C SER A 44 29.46 -15.31 1.19
N VAL A 45 29.16 -16.24 2.10
CA VAL A 45 30.03 -16.52 3.24
C VAL A 45 30.89 -17.74 2.90
N ASP A 46 32.22 -17.58 2.96
CA ASP A 46 33.15 -18.72 3.01
C ASP A 46 32.91 -19.45 4.33
N PHE A 47 32.46 -20.70 4.23
CA PHE A 47 31.92 -21.44 5.36
C PHE A 47 33.03 -21.97 6.27
N ASP A 48 33.06 -21.50 7.52
CA ASP A 48 33.49 -22.33 8.64
C ASP A 48 32.25 -23.01 9.22
N GLU A 49 32.20 -24.35 9.15
CA GLU A 49 31.17 -25.19 9.77
C GLU A 49 31.13 -24.97 11.28
N THR A 50 30.44 -23.92 11.71
CA THR A 50 30.00 -23.78 13.10
C THR A 50 28.58 -24.35 13.18
N ASN A 51 28.38 -25.28 14.12
CA ASN A 51 27.15 -26.08 14.35
C ASN A 51 25.89 -25.26 14.71
N ASN A 52 25.79 -23.99 14.36
CA ASN A 52 24.66 -23.16 14.71
C ASN A 52 23.51 -23.39 13.71
N SER A 53 22.43 -24.02 14.18
CA SER A 53 21.23 -24.31 13.38
C SER A 53 20.30 -23.11 13.18
N THR A 54 20.70 -21.93 13.68
CA THR A 54 19.91 -20.69 13.64
C THR A 54 20.74 -19.51 13.14
N GLN A 55 20.09 -18.55 12.50
CA GLN A 55 20.69 -17.32 12.00
C GLN A 55 19.80 -16.11 12.30
N SER A 56 20.43 -15.02 12.70
CA SER A 56 19.80 -13.70 12.79
C SER A 56 19.48 -13.20 11.38
N ILE A 57 18.20 -13.07 11.07
CA ILE A 57 17.69 -12.49 9.84
C ILE A 57 17.09 -11.11 10.11
N GLU A 58 17.31 -10.19 9.18
CA GLU A 58 16.63 -8.90 9.14
C GLU A 58 15.50 -8.94 8.11
N ILE A 59 14.27 -8.72 8.57
CA ILE A 59 13.09 -8.65 7.69
C ILE A 59 12.65 -7.19 7.64
N ARG A 60 12.68 -6.59 6.45
CA ARG A 60 12.23 -5.24 6.20
C ARG A 60 10.87 -5.26 5.52
N ILE A 61 9.92 -4.48 6.04
CA ILE A 61 8.58 -4.38 5.49
C ILE A 61 8.30 -2.93 5.10
N VAL A 62 8.03 -2.74 3.83
CA VAL A 62 7.79 -1.43 3.23
C VAL A 62 6.57 -1.46 2.33
N ASP A 63 6.01 -0.29 2.04
CA ASP A 63 5.07 -0.14 0.94
C ASP A 63 5.81 -0.02 -0.41
N GLU A 64 5.03 0.10 -1.47
CA GLU A 64 5.52 0.29 -2.84
C GLU A 64 6.37 1.55 -3.06
N ASP A 65 6.23 2.55 -2.19
CA ASP A 65 6.97 3.81 -2.22
C ASP A 65 8.26 3.71 -1.36
N ASN A 66 8.61 2.50 -0.90
CA ASN A 66 9.69 2.18 0.04
C ASN A 66 9.55 2.84 1.42
N ILE A 67 8.33 3.23 1.80
CA ILE A 67 8.05 3.78 3.12
C ILE A 67 7.95 2.62 4.11
N PRO A 68 8.69 2.67 5.23
CA PRO A 68 8.58 1.68 6.30
C PRO A 68 7.16 1.48 6.83
N ILE A 69 6.78 0.22 7.06
CA ILE A 69 5.49 -0.14 7.67
C ILE A 69 5.75 -0.80 9.02
N TYR A 70 5.41 -0.10 10.11
CA TYR A 70 5.66 -0.55 11.48
C TYR A 70 4.41 -0.98 12.26
N TYR A 71 3.22 -0.60 11.79
CA TYR A 71 1.96 -0.83 12.50
C TYR A 71 1.25 -2.15 12.13
N ILE A 72 1.89 -3.01 11.34
CA ILE A 72 1.37 -4.33 10.97
C ILE A 72 2.03 -5.41 11.82
N GLN A 73 1.33 -6.54 12.01
CA GLN A 73 1.85 -7.71 12.73
C GLN A 73 1.94 -8.92 11.79
N PRO A 74 3.07 -9.12 11.09
CA PRO A 74 3.31 -10.32 10.31
C PRO A 74 3.25 -11.57 11.16
N THR A 75 2.82 -12.66 10.55
CA THR A 75 2.90 -14.00 11.13
C THR A 75 3.77 -14.86 10.25
N ILE A 76 4.72 -15.58 10.85
CA ILE A 76 5.45 -16.65 10.18
C ILE A 76 4.96 -17.99 10.72
N ILE A 77 4.90 -18.99 9.84
CA ILE A 77 4.52 -20.36 10.20
C ILE A 77 5.69 -21.27 9.84
N ASN A 78 6.26 -21.97 10.80
CA ASN A 78 7.35 -22.93 10.57
C ASN A 78 6.84 -24.26 10.00
N SER A 79 7.76 -25.18 9.65
CA SER A 79 7.42 -26.51 9.14
C SER A 79 6.56 -27.35 10.09
N ASN A 80 6.63 -27.08 11.40
CA ASN A 80 5.81 -27.74 12.42
C ASN A 80 4.40 -27.13 12.57
N GLY A 81 4.08 -26.08 11.80
CA GLY A 81 2.80 -25.37 11.87
C GLY A 81 2.69 -24.37 13.02
N GLU A 82 3.77 -24.12 13.75
CA GLU A 82 3.82 -23.14 14.83
C GLU A 82 3.77 -21.72 14.23
N LYS A 83 2.91 -20.88 14.79
CA LYS A 83 2.72 -19.50 14.35
C LYS A 83 3.47 -18.55 15.26
N ILE A 84 4.40 -17.79 14.70
CA ILE A 84 5.17 -16.77 15.41
C ILE A 84 4.72 -15.41 14.88
N LYS A 85 4.27 -14.55 15.79
CA LYS A 85 3.92 -13.16 15.47
C LYS A 85 5.15 -12.29 15.58
N LEU A 86 5.40 -11.48 14.56
CA LEU A 86 6.51 -10.56 14.51
C LEU A 86 6.01 -9.12 14.66
N THR A 87 6.82 -8.28 15.28
CA THR A 87 6.53 -6.85 15.44
C THR A 87 7.68 -6.07 14.85
N PRO A 88 7.45 -5.32 13.75
CA PRO A 88 8.46 -4.41 13.23
C PRO A 88 8.71 -3.26 14.21
N ASN A 89 9.93 -2.74 14.19
CA ASN A 89 10.25 -1.47 14.84
C ASN A 89 9.73 -0.28 14.02
N ASP A 90 9.96 0.95 14.49
CA ASP A 90 9.50 2.19 13.83
C ASP A 90 10.06 2.37 12.40
N ASP A 91 11.18 1.70 12.08
CA ASP A 91 11.79 1.68 10.74
C ASP A 91 11.26 0.53 9.86
N GLY A 92 10.21 -0.17 10.29
CA GLY A 92 9.62 -1.30 9.56
C GLY A 92 10.54 -2.52 9.50
N ILE A 93 11.49 -2.63 10.43
CA ILE A 93 12.49 -3.69 10.50
C ILE A 93 12.17 -4.65 11.64
N ILE A 94 12.25 -5.94 11.36
CA ILE A 94 12.21 -7.03 12.34
C ILE A 94 13.57 -7.70 12.35
N LYS A 95 14.16 -7.85 13.54
CA LYS A 95 15.37 -8.66 13.75
C LYS A 95 14.99 -9.87 14.58
N THR A 96 15.24 -11.07 14.07
CA THR A 96 14.87 -12.32 14.74
C THR A 96 15.85 -13.42 14.36
N ASP A 97 16.04 -14.38 15.27
CA ASP A 97 16.77 -15.61 14.97
C ASP A 97 15.78 -16.66 14.47
N LEU A 98 16.04 -17.21 13.28
CA LEU A 98 15.25 -18.29 12.69
C LEU A 98 16.14 -19.48 12.34
N ALA A 99 15.57 -20.68 12.42
CA ALA A 99 16.24 -21.87 11.94
C ALA A 99 16.26 -21.91 10.41
N TYR A 100 17.16 -22.70 9.84
CA TYR A 100 17.17 -22.95 8.39
C TYR A 100 15.99 -23.85 8.03
N ASP A 101 14.93 -23.26 7.48
CA ASP A 101 13.69 -23.96 7.18
C ASP A 101 12.86 -23.19 6.14
N ASN A 102 11.79 -23.81 5.66
CA ASN A 102 10.75 -23.17 4.88
C ASN A 102 9.70 -22.57 5.81
N TYR A 103 9.44 -21.28 5.66
CA TYR A 103 8.44 -20.56 6.43
C TYR A 103 7.33 -20.05 5.52
N GLN A 104 6.09 -20.13 5.98
CA GLN A 104 4.98 -19.40 5.38
C GLN A 104 4.89 -18.02 6.03
N PHE A 105 5.13 -16.97 5.27
CA PHE A 105 4.95 -15.58 5.70
C PHE A 105 3.56 -15.11 5.34
N SER A 106 2.82 -14.63 6.34
CA SER A 106 1.46 -14.14 6.22
C SER A 106 1.34 -12.73 6.80
N ILE A 107 0.83 -11.80 5.99
CA ILE A 107 0.52 -10.43 6.39
C ILE A 107 -0.86 -10.08 5.84
N GLU A 108 -1.76 -9.71 6.75
CA GLU A 108 -3.11 -9.27 6.41
C GLU A 108 -3.35 -7.90 7.05
N HIS A 109 -3.78 -6.94 6.22
CA HIS A 109 -4.12 -5.59 6.68
C HIS A 109 -5.14 -4.95 5.73
N PRO A 110 -6.12 -4.15 6.19
CA PRO A 110 -7.13 -3.56 5.30
C PRO A 110 -6.58 -2.62 4.22
N THR A 111 -5.49 -1.91 4.53
CA THR A 111 -4.85 -0.94 3.62
C THR A 111 -3.98 -1.61 2.56
N PHE A 112 -3.48 -2.81 2.83
CA PHE A 112 -2.45 -3.48 2.02
C PHE A 112 -2.95 -4.82 1.49
N SER A 113 -2.52 -5.16 0.27
CA SER A 113 -2.84 -6.44 -0.33
C SER A 113 -2.21 -7.54 0.49
N SER A 114 -2.98 -8.58 0.77
CA SER A 114 -2.53 -9.69 1.61
C SER A 114 -1.27 -10.31 1.02
N PHE A 115 -0.28 -10.53 1.87
CA PHE A 115 0.94 -11.24 1.51
C PHE A 115 0.89 -12.62 2.14
N ASP A 116 0.87 -13.65 1.33
CA ASP A 116 0.90 -15.06 1.77
C ASP A 116 1.84 -15.84 0.85
N LYS A 117 3.06 -16.12 1.33
CA LYS A 117 4.14 -16.73 0.55
C LYS A 117 4.99 -17.69 1.38
N PHE A 118 5.32 -18.82 0.78
CA PHE A 118 6.37 -19.70 1.28
C PHE A 118 7.74 -19.15 0.88
N ILE A 119 8.62 -19.01 1.86
CA ILE A 119 9.99 -18.50 1.69
C ILE A 119 10.94 -19.51 2.34
N SER A 120 11.91 -19.98 1.56
CA SER A 120 12.97 -20.85 2.05
C SER A 120 14.09 -20.00 2.64
N LEU A 121 14.35 -20.14 3.93
CA LEU A 121 15.47 -19.49 4.60
C LEU A 121 16.64 -20.46 4.65
N SER A 122 17.79 -20.00 4.17
CA SER A 122 19.05 -20.76 4.16
C SER A 122 20.09 -20.03 5.01
N MET A 123 21.20 -20.69 5.32
CA MET A 123 22.31 -20.07 6.05
C MET A 123 22.92 -18.82 5.38
N ARG A 124 22.61 -18.60 4.11
CA ARG A 124 23.08 -17.44 3.35
C ARG A 124 22.12 -16.26 3.44
N THR A 125 20.90 -16.47 3.93
CA THR A 125 19.85 -15.45 3.94
C THR A 125 20.11 -14.44 5.05
N LYS A 126 20.37 -13.18 4.69
CA LYS A 126 20.65 -12.09 5.63
C LYS A 126 19.50 -11.10 5.73
N HIS A 127 19.00 -10.68 4.57
CA HIS A 127 17.92 -9.71 4.48
C HIS A 127 16.75 -10.27 3.67
N LEU A 128 15.55 -10.13 4.21
CA LEU A 128 14.30 -10.37 3.50
C LEU A 128 13.55 -9.04 3.42
N THR A 129 13.27 -8.55 2.23
CA THR A 129 12.40 -7.38 2.08
C THR A 129 11.06 -7.80 1.50
N ILE A 130 9.99 -7.41 2.18
CA ILE A 130 8.61 -7.60 1.74
C ILE A 130 8.05 -6.24 1.37
N VAL A 131 7.57 -6.12 0.13
CA VAL A 131 6.93 -4.93 -0.41
C VAL A 131 5.43 -5.17 -0.50
N LEU A 132 4.65 -4.40 0.26
CA LEU A 132 3.20 -4.52 0.30
C LEU A 132 2.53 -3.60 -0.72
N GLY A 133 1.73 -4.19 -1.61
CA GLY A 133 0.87 -3.44 -2.53
C GLY A 133 -0.33 -2.82 -1.81
N LYS A 134 -0.93 -1.78 -2.39
CA LYS A 134 -2.18 -1.18 -1.87
C LYS A 134 -3.38 -2.06 -2.20
N SER A 135 -4.25 -2.32 -1.21
CA SER A 135 -5.45 -3.17 -1.39
C SER A 135 -6.66 -2.40 -1.94
N TYR A 136 -6.72 -1.08 -1.80
CA TYR A 136 -7.89 -0.26 -2.18
C TYR A 136 -9.26 -0.67 -1.59
N LYS A 137 -9.36 -1.73 -0.77
CA LYS A 137 -10.61 -2.20 -0.12
C LYS A 137 -11.38 -1.12 0.64
N LEU A 138 -10.66 -0.16 1.23
CA LEU A 138 -11.21 0.95 2.01
C LEU A 138 -11.33 2.26 1.23
N VAL A 139 -10.87 2.31 -0.03
CA VAL A 139 -10.79 3.56 -0.80
C VAL A 139 -11.68 3.45 -2.02
N ILE A 140 -12.68 4.32 -2.08
CA ILE A 140 -13.66 4.31 -3.16
C ILE A 140 -13.53 5.62 -3.94
N PRO A 141 -12.93 5.60 -5.13
CA PRO A 141 -12.78 6.80 -5.95
C PRO A 141 -14.08 7.15 -6.65
N TRP A 142 -14.45 8.41 -6.54
CA TRP A 142 -15.52 9.05 -7.28
C TRP A 142 -14.92 9.96 -8.35
N ILE A 143 -15.30 9.74 -9.61
CA ILE A 143 -14.94 10.63 -10.72
C ILE A 143 -16.13 11.51 -11.04
N HIS A 144 -15.94 12.81 -10.98
CA HIS A 144 -16.90 13.80 -11.46
C HIS A 144 -16.40 14.39 -12.79
N SER A 145 -17.21 14.32 -13.85
CA SER A 145 -16.83 14.68 -15.22
C SER A 145 -17.79 15.70 -15.83
N LYS A 146 -17.25 16.58 -16.69
CA LYS A 146 -18.02 17.59 -17.46
C LYS A 146 -18.86 16.97 -18.57
N ARG A 147 -18.45 15.81 -19.07
CA ARG A 147 -19.10 15.06 -20.16
C ARG A 147 -19.15 13.56 -19.83
N PRO A 148 -19.97 12.76 -20.54
CA PRO A 148 -19.87 11.33 -20.44
C PRO A 148 -18.45 10.85 -20.77
N LEU A 149 -17.91 9.98 -19.92
CA LEU A 149 -16.67 9.24 -20.18
C LEU A 149 -17.00 7.92 -20.87
N THR A 150 -16.14 7.53 -21.79
CA THR A 150 -16.24 6.20 -22.43
C THR A 150 -15.69 5.11 -21.53
N ASP A 151 -16.08 3.86 -21.75
CA ASP A 151 -15.54 2.72 -20.98
C ASP A 151 -14.01 2.62 -21.06
N LYS A 152 -13.43 2.92 -22.24
CA LYS A 152 -11.98 2.96 -22.42
C LYS A 152 -11.31 4.02 -21.55
N GLU A 153 -11.95 5.19 -21.41
CA GLU A 153 -11.45 6.27 -20.55
C GLU A 153 -11.56 5.91 -19.07
N LEU A 154 -12.64 5.25 -18.66
CA LEU A 154 -12.83 4.78 -17.29
C LEU A 154 -11.84 3.67 -16.93
N ILE A 155 -11.64 2.68 -17.81
CA ILE A 155 -10.67 1.60 -17.63
C ILE A 155 -9.25 2.18 -17.50
N GLU A 156 -8.89 3.12 -18.37
CA GLU A 156 -7.57 3.74 -18.32
C GLU A 156 -7.39 4.62 -17.06
N LEU A 157 -8.44 5.33 -16.62
CA LEU A 157 -8.43 6.05 -15.36
C LEU A 157 -8.23 5.11 -14.17
N THR A 158 -9.02 4.04 -14.09
CA THR A 158 -8.87 2.98 -13.07
C THR A 158 -7.45 2.46 -13.06
N ARG A 159 -6.89 2.11 -14.23
CA ARG A 159 -5.51 1.62 -14.35
C ARG A 159 -4.48 2.65 -13.87
N GLN A 160 -4.63 3.92 -14.23
CA GLN A 160 -3.68 4.97 -13.82
C GLN A 160 -3.73 5.23 -12.32
N ILE A 161 -4.93 5.37 -11.74
CA ILE A 161 -5.13 5.62 -10.31
C ILE A 161 -4.67 4.41 -9.49
N SER A 162 -5.00 3.20 -9.95
CA SER A 162 -4.57 1.96 -9.32
C SER A 162 -3.06 1.76 -9.38
N ASN A 163 -2.33 2.50 -10.22
CA ASN A 163 -0.87 2.51 -10.28
C ASN A 163 -0.25 3.77 -9.66
N GLY A 164 -1.05 4.60 -8.99
CA GLY A 164 -0.53 5.68 -8.13
C GLY A 164 -0.27 6.95 -8.91
N ASN A 165 -0.73 7.00 -10.15
CA ASN A 165 -0.75 8.24 -10.90
C ASN A 165 -1.88 9.13 -10.37
N GLU A 166 -1.51 10.10 -9.56
CA GLU A 166 -2.41 11.10 -8.99
C GLU A 166 -2.92 12.12 -10.02
N ASN A 167 -2.26 12.23 -11.17
CA ASN A 167 -2.59 13.20 -12.23
C ASN A 167 -2.88 12.56 -13.59
N PRO A 168 -3.93 11.71 -13.72
CA PRO A 168 -4.37 11.18 -14.99
C PRO A 168 -4.63 12.25 -16.04
N LYS A 169 -4.43 11.89 -17.32
CA LYS A 169 -4.54 12.82 -18.47
C LYS A 169 -5.87 13.59 -18.50
N LEU A 170 -6.97 12.95 -18.13
CA LEU A 170 -8.30 13.57 -18.10
C LEU A 170 -8.45 14.60 -16.96
N ILE A 171 -7.82 14.36 -15.83
CA ILE A 171 -7.78 15.30 -14.70
C ILE A 171 -6.89 16.50 -15.02
N LYS A 172 -5.70 16.24 -15.59
CA LYS A 172 -4.78 17.30 -16.03
C LYS A 172 -5.42 18.24 -17.08
N LYS A 173 -6.30 17.71 -17.94
CA LYS A 173 -7.07 18.49 -18.92
C LYS A 173 -8.31 19.17 -18.33
N GLY A 174 -8.59 18.97 -17.04
CA GLY A 174 -9.77 19.48 -16.36
C GLY A 174 -11.08 18.90 -16.89
N VAL A 175 -11.05 17.70 -17.50
CA VAL A 175 -12.26 17.01 -17.98
C VAL A 175 -13.03 16.41 -16.80
N CYS A 176 -12.30 15.87 -15.83
CA CYS A 176 -12.85 15.33 -14.60
C CYS A 176 -11.99 15.70 -13.38
N TYR A 177 -12.51 15.47 -12.19
CA TYR A 177 -11.76 15.48 -10.92
C TYR A 177 -12.11 14.23 -10.11
N LEU A 178 -11.24 13.90 -9.15
CA LEU A 178 -11.39 12.76 -8.24
C LEU A 178 -11.74 13.24 -6.84
N THR A 179 -12.62 12.50 -6.18
CA THR A 179 -12.83 12.53 -4.74
C THR A 179 -12.73 11.11 -4.20
N TYR A 180 -12.39 10.97 -2.92
CA TYR A 180 -12.26 9.67 -2.27
C TYR A 180 -13.23 9.59 -1.11
N GLU A 181 -13.98 8.50 -1.06
CA GLU A 181 -14.76 8.09 0.10
C GLU A 181 -13.88 7.10 0.90
N ILE A 182 -13.74 7.38 2.20
CA ILE A 182 -13.04 6.56 3.19
C ILE A 182 -14.10 5.88 4.06
#